data_AF-A0A849Z8P7-F1
#
_entry.id   AF-A0A849Z8P7-F1
#
_cell.length_a   1.000
_cell.length_b   1.000
_cell.length_c   1.000
_cell.angle_alpha   90.00
_cell.angle_beta   90.00
_cell.angle_gamma   90.00
#
_symmetry.space_group_name_H-M   'P 1'
#
loop_
_entity.id
_entity.type
_entity.pdbx_description
1 polymer ?
#
loop_
_entity_poly.entity_id
_entity_poly.type
_entity_poly.pdbx_seq_one_letter_code
_entity_poly.pdbx_strand_id
1 'polypeptide(L)'
;MWHALGATIDFIHAAAMVAWVVGLPLLFMGRRWPRASHVYLVFSIAFVVLNQVSHYALGECFLTTIARWAYLHDRSGTPSYEWFTVRLAESVFRMSPSHRSIVVLSQALVIATGIGALFWAHRRRAAHA
;
A
#
# COMPACT_ATOMS: atom_id res chain seq x y z
N MET A 1 6.77 23.61 8.50
CA MET A 1 6.77 22.34 9.27
C MET A 1 5.69 21.40 8.76
N TRP A 2 4.45 21.86 8.61
CA TRP A 2 3.34 21.09 8.06
C TRP A 2 3.60 20.53 6.65
N HIS A 3 4.23 21.33 5.78
CA HIS A 3 4.67 20.86 4.46
C HIS A 3 5.59 19.62 4.52
N ALA A 4 6.63 19.69 5.37
CA ALA A 4 7.59 18.60 5.53
C ALA A 4 6.92 17.35 6.12
N LEU A 5 5.94 17.52 7.01
CA LEU A 5 5.15 16.42 7.54
C LEU A 5 4.30 15.75 6.45
N GLY A 6 3.59 16.53 5.64
CA GLY A 6 2.81 16.04 4.49
C GLY A 6 3.67 15.25 3.52
N ALA A 7 4.83 15.80 3.15
CA ALA A 7 5.80 15.14 2.27
C ALA A 7 6.36 13.84 2.88
N THR A 8 6.61 13.83 4.19
CA THR A 8 7.08 12.63 4.90
C THR A 8 6.01 11.53 4.89
N ILE A 9 4.74 11.89 5.09
CA ILE A 9 3.62 10.94 5.05
C ILE A 9 3.45 10.38 3.62
N ASP A 10 3.50 11.23 2.60
CA ASP A 10 3.48 10.82 1.20
C ASP A 10 4.65 9.86 0.88
N PHE A 11 5.84 10.13 1.40
CA PHE A 11 7.00 9.25 1.24
C PHE A 11 6.79 7.89 1.93
N ILE A 12 6.32 7.87 3.18
CA ILE A 12 6.00 6.63 3.90
C ILE A 12 4.93 5.82 3.14
N HIS A 13 3.92 6.50 2.60
CA HIS A 13 2.87 5.86 1.82
C HIS A 13 3.43 5.25 0.53
N ALA A 14 4.27 5.99 -0.21
CA ALA A 14 4.98 5.47 -1.38
C ALA A 14 5.80 4.23 -1.03
N ALA A 15 6.61 4.32 0.03
CA ALA A 15 7.49 3.25 0.47
C ALA A 15 6.69 2.00 0.88
N ALA A 16 5.56 2.16 1.58
CA ALA A 16 4.68 1.06 1.95
C ALA A 16 4.06 0.38 0.71
N MET A 17 3.60 1.16 -0.27
CA MET A 17 3.07 0.63 -1.53
C MET A 17 4.13 -0.14 -2.32
N VAL A 18 5.35 0.40 -2.42
CA VAL A 18 6.48 -0.28 -3.07
C VAL A 18 6.85 -1.56 -2.33
N ALA A 19 6.98 -1.50 -1.00
CA ALA A 19 7.28 -2.67 -0.18
C ALA A 19 6.20 -3.75 -0.34
N TRP A 20 4.93 -3.37 -0.42
CA TRP A 20 3.83 -4.29 -0.68
C TRP A 20 3.98 -4.95 -2.05
N VAL A 21 4.16 -4.20 -3.14
CA VAL A 21 4.28 -4.79 -4.49
C VAL A 21 5.54 -5.64 -4.65
N VAL A 22 6.70 -5.10 -4.26
CA VAL A 22 8.01 -5.75 -4.45
C VAL A 22 8.17 -6.96 -3.54
N GLY A 23 7.55 -6.95 -2.36
CA GLY A 23 7.62 -8.07 -1.43
C GLY A 23 6.72 -9.25 -1.78
N LEU A 24 5.76 -9.12 -2.70
CA LEU A 24 4.81 -10.19 -3.05
C LEU A 24 5.48 -11.54 -3.38
N PRO A 25 6.59 -11.58 -4.15
CA PRO A 25 7.34 -12.82 -4.41
C PRO A 25 7.80 -13.56 -3.15
N LEU A 26 8.03 -12.88 -2.02
CA LEU A 26 8.43 -13.51 -0.76
C LEU A 26 7.38 -14.50 -0.26
N LEU A 27 6.09 -14.25 -0.49
CA LEU A 27 5.01 -15.18 -0.10
C LEU A 27 5.12 -16.51 -0.85
N PHE A 28 5.60 -16.49 -2.09
CA PHE A 28 5.77 -17.69 -2.91
C PHE A 28 7.13 -18.38 -2.68
N MET A 29 8.14 -17.61 -2.28
CA MET A 29 9.51 -18.07 -2.02
C MET A 29 9.78 -18.40 -0.54
N GLY A 30 8.73 -18.53 0.28
CA GLY A 30 8.83 -18.67 1.74
C GLY A 30 9.71 -19.80 2.27
N ARG A 31 9.99 -20.83 1.45
CA ARG A 31 10.91 -21.92 1.82
C ARG A 31 12.37 -21.45 1.94
N ARG A 32 12.80 -20.47 1.15
CA ARG A 32 14.18 -19.96 1.17
C ARG A 32 14.40 -18.90 2.27
N TRP A 33 13.36 -18.18 2.67
CA TRP A 33 13.42 -17.08 3.65
C TRP A 33 12.21 -17.08 4.60
N PRO A 34 12.13 -18.02 5.57
CA PRO A 34 10.92 -18.22 6.38
C PRO A 34 10.59 -17.03 7.29
N ARG A 35 11.61 -16.41 7.92
CA ARG A 35 11.42 -15.25 8.81
C ARG A 35 10.97 -14.01 8.05
N ALA A 36 11.64 -13.69 6.95
CA ALA A 36 11.30 -12.53 6.11
C ALA A 36 9.89 -12.66 5.53
N SER A 37 9.52 -13.86 5.08
CA SER A 37 8.18 -14.11 4.53
C SER A 37 7.09 -14.01 5.58
N HIS A 38 7.35 -14.42 6.83
CA HIS A 38 6.41 -14.24 7.93
C HIS A 38 6.21 -12.76 8.29
N VAL A 39 7.29 -11.99 8.42
CA VAL A 39 7.20 -10.55 8.68
C VAL A 39 6.46 -9.84 7.54
N TYR A 40 6.80 -10.16 6.30
CA TYR A 40 6.13 -9.61 5.12
C TYR A 40 4.65 -10.01 5.05
N LEU A 41 4.28 -11.24 5.43
CA LEU A 41 2.89 -11.68 5.49
C LEU A 41 2.08 -10.83 6.49
N VAL A 42 2.60 -10.65 7.71
CA VAL A 42 1.96 -9.82 8.75
C VAL A 42 1.81 -8.38 8.25
N PHE A 43 2.87 -7.81 7.69
CA PHE A 43 2.85 -6.48 7.08
C PHE A 43 1.78 -6.37 5.99
N SER A 44 1.73 -7.34 5.07
CA SER A 44 0.82 -7.29 3.90
C SER A 44 -0.64 -7.42 4.31
N ILE A 45 -0.95 -8.30 5.26
CA ILE A 45 -2.32 -8.43 5.80
C ILE A 45 -2.73 -7.13 6.50
N ALA A 46 -1.88 -6.60 7.38
CA ALA A 46 -2.17 -5.34 8.07
C ALA A 46 -2.37 -4.19 7.08
N PHE A 47 -1.50 -4.07 6.08
CA PHE A 47 -1.58 -3.05 5.04
C PHE A 47 -2.87 -3.16 4.22
N VAL A 48 -3.23 -4.37 3.77
CA VAL A 48 -4.48 -4.62 3.04
C VAL A 48 -5.70 -4.29 3.89
N VAL A 49 -5.77 -4.75 5.13
CA VAL A 49 -6.91 -4.49 6.02
C VAL A 49 -7.05 -3.00 6.28
N LEU A 50 -5.96 -2.31 6.64
CA LEU A 50 -5.97 -0.87 6.86
C LEU A 50 -6.40 -0.12 5.60
N ASN A 51 -5.88 -0.49 4.42
CA ASN A 51 -6.24 0.15 3.16
C ASN A 51 -7.73 -0.04 2.82
N GLN A 52 -8.27 -1.25 3.00
CA GLN A 52 -9.69 -1.53 2.71
C GLN A 52 -10.62 -0.83 3.70
N VAL A 53 -10.31 -0.87 4.99
CA VAL A 53 -11.10 -0.17 6.02
C VAL A 53 -11.06 1.33 5.78
N SER A 54 -9.90 1.87 5.40
CA SER A 54 -9.76 3.31 5.08
C SER A 54 -10.58 3.67 3.86
N HIS A 55 -10.50 2.91 2.77
CA HIS A 55 -11.32 3.18 1.58
C HIS A 55 -12.81 3.08 1.88
N TYR A 56 -13.24 2.15 2.73
CA TYR A 56 -14.64 2.03 3.14
C TYR A 56 -15.11 3.22 3.99
N ALA A 57 -14.30 3.67 4.95
CA ALA A 57 -14.69 4.74 5.89
C ALA A 57 -14.44 6.16 5.36
N LEU A 58 -13.35 6.37 4.61
CA LEU A 58 -12.84 7.68 4.18
C LEU A 58 -12.94 7.89 2.65
N GLY A 59 -13.23 6.84 1.88
CA GLY A 59 -13.19 6.88 0.41
C GLY A 59 -11.79 6.76 -0.19
N GLU A 60 -10.74 6.86 0.63
CA GLU A 60 -9.33 6.84 0.23
C GLU A 60 -8.44 6.21 1.32
N CYS A 61 -7.14 6.05 1.06
CA CYS A 61 -6.18 5.57 2.05
C CYS A 61 -5.99 6.59 3.19
N PHE A 62 -5.96 6.13 4.45
CA PHE A 62 -5.80 7.02 5.62
C PHE A 62 -4.53 7.88 5.56
N LEU A 63 -3.42 7.36 5.01
CA LEU A 63 -2.18 8.13 4.84
C LEU A 63 -2.39 9.32 3.89
N THR A 64 -3.20 9.15 2.85
CA THR A 64 -3.59 10.24 1.95
C THR A 64 -4.39 11.30 2.70
N THR A 65 -5.34 10.88 3.54
CA THR A 65 -6.14 11.79 4.37
C THR A 65 -5.28 12.58 5.35
N ILE A 66 -4.34 11.93 6.05
CA ILE A 66 -3.42 12.60 6.99
C ILE A 66 -2.47 13.54 6.25
N ALA A 67 -1.92 13.12 5.10
CA ALA A 67 -1.08 14.00 4.28
C ALA A 67 -1.86 15.23 3.82
N ARG A 68 -3.10 15.06 3.34
CA ARG A 68 -3.98 16.18 2.96
C ARG A 68 -4.24 17.10 4.14
N TRP A 69 -4.54 16.54 5.32
CA TRP A 69 -4.73 17.34 6.53
C TRP A 69 -3.48 18.17 6.88
N ALA A 70 -2.29 17.59 6.77
CA ALA A 70 -1.04 18.32 6.98
C ALA A 70 -0.85 19.45 5.96
N TYR A 71 -1.12 19.22 4.67
CA TYR A 71 -1.03 20.28 3.66
C TYR A 71 -2.10 21.36 3.83
N LEU A 72 -3.31 21.03 4.30
CA LEU A 72 -4.36 22.00 4.62
C LEU A 72 -3.95 22.96 5.75
N HIS A 73 -3.11 22.50 6.68
CA HIS A 73 -2.58 23.32 7.78
C HIS A 73 -1.32 24.11 7.38
N ASP A 74 -0.82 23.90 6.16
CA ASP A 74 0.28 24.66 5.60
C ASP A 74 -0.26 25.90 4.88
N ARG A 75 0.02 27.10 5.40
CA ARG A 75 -0.45 28.38 4.83
C ARG A 75 0.05 28.64 3.39
N SER A 76 1.00 27.85 2.90
CA SER A 76 1.65 27.97 1.59
C SER A 76 1.12 27.02 0.51
N GLY A 77 0.25 26.05 0.83
CA GLY A 77 -0.10 24.98 -0.11
C GLY A 77 -1.56 24.98 -0.55
N THR A 78 -1.81 24.82 -1.85
CA THR A 78 -3.11 24.36 -2.36
C THR A 78 -3.19 22.83 -2.21
N PRO A 79 -4.03 22.30 -1.32
CA PRO A 79 -4.16 20.85 -1.15
C PRO A 79 -4.75 20.23 -2.43
N SER A 80 -4.19 19.10 -2.85
CA SER A 80 -4.77 18.30 -3.92
C SER A 80 -5.78 17.30 -3.37
N TYR A 81 -6.97 17.29 -3.97
CA TYR A 81 -8.05 16.33 -3.67
C TYR A 81 -7.93 15.04 -4.49
N GLU A 82 -6.95 14.94 -5.38
CA GLU A 82 -6.69 13.71 -6.13
C GLU A 82 -6.09 12.62 -5.24
N TRP A 83 -6.30 11.37 -5.67
CA TRP A 83 -5.75 10.20 -5.00
C TRP A 83 -4.22 10.24 -5.01
N PHE A 84 -3.61 9.83 -3.91
CA PHE A 84 -2.15 9.77 -3.79
C PHE A 84 -1.48 9.02 -4.95
N THR A 85 -2.06 7.89 -5.36
CA THR A 85 -1.54 7.08 -6.48
C THR A 85 -1.59 7.79 -7.82
N VAL A 86 -2.59 8.66 -8.05
CA VAL A 86 -2.66 9.51 -9.25
C VAL A 86 -1.54 10.53 -9.21
N ARG A 87 -1.38 11.26 -8.10
CA ARG A 87 -0.31 12.26 -7.93
C ARG A 87 1.09 11.65 -8.03
N LEU A 88 1.25 10.44 -7.49
CA LEU A 88 2.51 9.72 -7.56
C LEU A 88 2.80 9.27 -9.01
N ALA A 89 1.81 8.73 -9.71
CA ALA A 89 1.97 8.33 -11.11
C ALA A 89 2.25 9.53 -12.03
N GLU A 90 1.62 10.68 -11.76
CA GLU A 90 1.86 11.91 -12.48
C GLU A 90 3.28 12.45 -12.23
N SER A 91 3.73 12.46 -10.98
CA SER A 91 5.07 12.97 -10.62
C SER A 91 6.21 12.07 -11.12
N VAL A 92 6.04 10.74 -11.06
CA VAL A 92 7.10 9.78 -11.42
C VAL A 92 7.06 9.41 -12.90
N PHE A 93 5.87 9.11 -13.44
CA PHE A 93 5.71 8.57 -14.79
C PHE A 93 5.09 9.57 -15.78
N ARG A 94 4.70 10.77 -15.33
CA ARG A 94 3.94 11.74 -16.14
C ARG A 94 2.66 11.14 -16.73
N MET A 95 2.00 10.29 -15.96
CA MET A 95 0.74 9.63 -16.33
C MET A 95 -0.38 10.01 -15.35
N SER A 96 -1.60 10.18 -15.86
CA SER A 96 -2.81 10.40 -15.05
C SER A 96 -3.73 9.16 -15.11
N PRO A 97 -3.43 8.10 -14.33
CA PRO A 97 -4.24 6.89 -14.36
C PRO A 97 -5.67 7.17 -13.87
N SER A 98 -6.65 6.53 -14.50
CA SER A 98 -8.05 6.63 -14.05
C SER A 98 -8.22 5.99 -12.67
N HIS A 99 -9.13 6.53 -11.84
CA HIS A 99 -9.48 5.91 -10.55
C HIS A 99 -9.92 4.45 -10.71
N ARG A 100 -10.64 4.13 -11.81
CA ARG A 100 -11.04 2.75 -12.12
C ARG A 100 -9.83 1.84 -12.31
N SER A 101 -8.80 2.29 -13.03
CA SER A 101 -7.57 1.52 -13.23
C SER A 101 -6.86 1.23 -11.91
N ILE A 102 -6.81 2.23 -11.01
CA ILE A 102 -6.21 2.08 -9.68
C ILE A 102 -7.00 1.07 -8.86
N VAL A 103 -8.34 1.18 -8.82
CA VAL A 103 -9.20 0.23 -8.08
C VAL A 103 -8.98 -1.20 -8.58
N VAL A 104 -9.00 -1.43 -9.89
CA VAL A 104 -8.80 -2.76 -10.48
C VAL A 104 -7.42 -3.32 -10.12
N LEU A 105 -6.37 -2.50 -10.24
CA LEU A 105 -5.01 -2.91 -9.88
C LEU A 105 -4.88 -3.24 -8.39
N SER A 106 -5.43 -2.40 -7.52
CA SER A 106 -5.46 -2.64 -6.08
C SER A 106 -6.21 -3.93 -5.72
N GLN A 107 -7.36 -4.18 -6.35
CA GLN A 107 -8.10 -5.43 -6.16
C GLN A 107 -7.29 -6.66 -6.61
N ALA A 108 -6.62 -6.58 -7.77
CA ALA A 108 -5.77 -7.65 -8.25
C ALA A 108 -4.61 -7.94 -7.28
N LEU A 109 -3.96 -6.91 -6.74
CA LEU A 109 -2.88 -7.05 -5.75
C LEU A 109 -3.38 -7.63 -4.42
N VAL A 110 -4.58 -7.25 -3.98
CA VAL A 110 -5.22 -7.83 -2.79
C VAL A 110 -5.50 -9.31 -2.98
N ILE A 111 -6.06 -9.71 -4.13
CA ILE A 111 -6.29 -11.13 -4.46
C ILE A 111 -4.97 -11.88 -4.50
N ALA A 112 -3.95 -11.34 -5.17
CA ALA A 112 -2.62 -11.95 -5.23
C ALA A 112 -2.00 -12.13 -3.84
N THR A 113 -2.16 -11.14 -2.94
CA THR A 113 -1.73 -11.22 -1.54
C THR A 113 -2.46 -12.35 -0.80
N GLY A 114 -3.78 -12.48 -0.98
CA GLY A 114 -4.57 -13.56 -0.38
C GLY A 114 -4.15 -14.94 -0.86
N ILE A 115 -3.93 -15.12 -2.17
CA ILE A 115 -3.42 -16.36 -2.75
C ILE A 115 -2.02 -16.68 -2.18
N GLY A 116 -1.13 -15.69 -2.15
CA GLY A 116 0.22 -15.85 -1.59
C GLY A 116 0.21 -16.25 -0.12
N ALA A 117 -0.68 -15.66 0.69
CA ALA A 117 -0.86 -15.99 2.09
C ALA A 117 -1.33 -17.45 2.29
N LEU A 118 -2.35 -17.87 1.54
CA LEU A 118 -2.86 -19.25 1.58
C LEU A 118 -1.78 -20.25 1.14
N PHE A 119 -1.06 -19.94 0.08
CA PHE A 119 0.04 -20.75 -0.43
C PHE A 119 1.17 -20.90 0.59
N TRP A 120 1.57 -19.81 1.25
CA TRP A 120 2.56 -19.82 2.31
C TRP A 120 2.10 -20.71 3.49
N ALA A 121 0.84 -20.56 3.92
CA ALA A 121 0.27 -21.36 5.00
C ALA A 121 0.16 -22.85 4.66
N HIS A 122 -0.20 -23.19 3.41
CA HIS A 122 -0.24 -24.57 2.94
C HIS A 122 1.16 -25.21 2.93
N ARG A 123 2.15 -24.50 2.38
CA ARG A 123 3.54 -24.98 2.33
C ARG A 123 4.15 -25.17 3.72
N ARG A 124 3.81 -24.32 4.68
CA ARG A 124 4.31 -24.46 6.05
C ARG A 124 3.69 -25.68 6.76
N ARG A 125 2.40 -25.94 6.55
CA ARG A 125 1.74 -27.15 7.09
C ARG A 125 2.35 -28.43 6.55
N ALA A 126 2.60 -28.50 5.23
CA ALA A 126 3.23 -29.66 4.60
C ALA A 126 4.69 -29.90 5.04
N ALA A 127 5.36 -28.92 5.64
CA ALA A 127 6.72 -29.09 6.17
C ALA A 127 6.75 -29.59 7.63
N HIS A 128 5.59 -29.64 8.30
CA HIS A 128 5.44 -30.09 9.68
C HIS A 128 4.60 -31.39 9.81
N ALA A 129 4.10 -31.91 8.70
CA ALA A 129 3.44 -33.22 8.58
C ALA A 129 4.47 -34.26 8.12
#